data_AF-A0A9Q3H2I8-F1
#
_entry.id   AF-A0A9Q3H2I8-F1
#
_cell.length_a   1.000
_cell.length_b   1.000
_cell.length_c   1.000
_cell.angle_alpha   90.00
_cell.angle_beta   90.00
_cell.angle_gamma   90.00
#
_symmetry.space_group_name_H-M   'P 1'
#
loop_
_entity.id
_entity.type
_entity.pdbx_description
1 polymer ?
#
loop_
_entity_poly.entity_id
_entity_poly.type
_entity_poly.pdbx_seq_one_letter_code
_entity_poly.pdbx_strand_id
1 'polypeptide(L)' 'MDLPPSSYHDSLKELWDEEEEPEEIETLMKVVPSAYHNYLVVFSKVKAEKLPPHCTCDHHIELEGSPPPVE' A
#
# COMPACT_ATOMS: atom_id res chain seq x y z
N MET A 1 11.73 -8.86 -16.78
CA MET A 1 10.53 -8.67 -17.61
C MET A 1 9.85 -7.43 -17.06
N ASP A 2 10.13 -6.27 -17.64
CA ASP A 2 9.49 -5.02 -17.23
C ASP A 2 7.99 -5.12 -17.52
N LEU A 3 7.17 -5.01 -16.49
CA LEU A 3 5.73 -5.00 -16.65
C LEU A 3 5.31 -3.72 -17.37
N PRO A 4 4.31 -3.77 -18.27
CA PRO A 4 3.86 -2.57 -18.97
C PRO A 4 3.30 -1.54 -17.97
N PRO A 5 3.35 -0.23 -18.27
CA PRO A 5 2.87 0.83 -17.38
C PRO A 5 1.43 0.64 -16.87
N SER A 6 0.57 0.00 -17.65
CA SER A 6 -0.82 -0.30 -17.24
C SER A 6 -0.92 -1.42 -16.20
N SER A 7 0.06 -2.33 -16.13
CA SER A 7 0.08 -3.42 -15.16
C SER A 7 0.35 -2.93 -13.74
N TYR A 8 1.10 -1.83 -13.56
CA TYR A 8 1.28 -1.23 -12.23
C TYR A 8 -0.03 -0.66 -11.68
N HIS A 9 -0.86 -0.09 -12.55
CA HIS A 9 -2.18 0.41 -12.13
C HIS A 9 -3.06 -0.74 -11.65
N ASP A 10 -3.12 -1.86 -12.38
CA ASP A 10 -3.96 -3.00 -11.99
C ASP A 10 -3.50 -3.63 -10.66
N SER A 11 -2.19 -3.79 -10.45
CA SER A 11 -1.66 -4.30 -9.18
C SER A 11 -1.84 -3.33 -8.00
N LEU A 12 -1.75 -2.02 -8.22
CA LEU A 12 -2.07 -1.02 -7.19
C LEU A 12 -3.55 -1.05 -6.80
N LYS A 13 -4.41 -1.31 -7.80
CA LYS A 13 -5.86 -1.33 -7.65
C LYS A 13 -6.31 -2.56 -6.85
N GLU A 14 -5.78 -3.74 -7.15
CA GLU A 14 -6.07 -4.97 -6.36
C GLU A 14 -5.65 -4.86 -4.88
N LEU A 15 -4.61 -4.11 -4.55
CA LEU A 15 -4.17 -3.88 -3.16
C LEU A 15 -4.99 -2.82 -2.41
N TRP A 16 -5.64 -1.91 -3.13
CA TRP A 16 -6.52 -0.90 -2.54
C TRP A 16 -8.00 -1.28 -2.60
N ASP A 17 -8.38 -2.28 -3.39
CA ASP A 17 -9.75 -2.80 -3.52
C ASP A 17 -10.09 -3.90 -2.48
N GLU A 18 -9.23 -4.16 -1.48
CA GLU A 18 -9.67 -4.90 -0.29
C GLU A 18 -10.83 -4.14 0.37
N GLU A 19 -12.01 -4.81 0.42
CA GLU A 19 -13.26 -4.26 0.94
C GLU A 19 -13.03 -3.66 2.34
N GLU A 20 -13.24 -2.36 2.44
CA GLU A 20 -13.08 -1.61 3.68
C GLU A 20 -14.26 -1.95 4.60
N GLU A 21 -13.97 -2.33 5.86
CA GLU A 21 -15.02 -2.72 6.79
C GLU A 21 -15.95 -1.52 7.06
N PRO A 22 -17.28 -1.70 6.96
CA PRO A 22 -18.23 -0.58 7.06
C PRO A 22 -18.16 0.13 8.42
N GLU A 23 -17.74 -0.57 9.48
CA GLU A 23 -17.55 -0.02 10.82
C GLU A 23 -16.35 0.95 10.91
N GLU A 24 -15.26 0.68 10.18
CA GLU A 24 -14.09 1.55 10.10
C GLU A 24 -14.45 2.85 9.37
N ILE A 25 -15.19 2.75 8.26
CA ILE A 25 -15.65 3.90 7.47
C ILE A 25 -16.52 4.85 8.30
N GLU A 26 -17.49 4.31 9.05
CA GLU A 26 -18.37 5.14 9.88
C GLU A 26 -17.57 5.88 10.97
N THR A 27 -16.56 5.24 11.52
CA THR A 27 -15.66 5.83 12.52
C THR A 27 -14.80 6.93 11.88
N LEU A 28 -14.23 6.68 10.70
CA LEU A 28 -13.40 7.65 9.99
C LEU A 28 -14.20 8.88 9.55
N MET A 29 -15.46 8.74 9.12
CA MET A 29 -16.32 9.89 8.78
C MET A 29 -16.54 10.86 9.95
N LYS A 30 -16.46 10.39 11.19
CA LYS A 30 -16.61 11.21 12.41
C LYS A 30 -15.33 11.96 12.78
N VAL A 31 -14.16 11.44 12.41
CA VAL A 31 -12.85 11.97 12.80
C VAL A 31 -12.21 12.79 11.69
N VAL A 32 -12.33 12.33 10.45
CA VAL A 32 -11.75 12.95 9.26
C VAL A 32 -12.61 14.14 8.83
N PRO A 33 -12.01 15.31 8.55
CA PRO A 33 -12.76 16.46 8.05
C PRO A 33 -13.50 16.14 6.74
N SER A 34 -14.69 16.71 6.57
CA SER A 34 -15.57 16.43 5.42
C SER A 34 -14.92 16.67 4.05
N ALA A 35 -14.00 17.64 3.96
CA ALA A 35 -13.22 17.90 2.76
C ALA A 35 -12.40 16.69 2.27
N TYR A 36 -12.10 15.73 3.16
CA TYR A 36 -11.31 14.54 2.87
C TYR A 36 -12.13 13.24 2.84
N HIS A 37 -13.47 13.31 2.91
CA HIS A 37 -14.30 12.10 2.89
C HIS A 37 -14.20 11.30 1.57
N ASN A 38 -13.76 11.93 0.48
CA ASN A 38 -13.45 11.21 -0.77
C ASN A 38 -12.14 10.40 -0.70
N TYR A 39 -11.37 10.56 0.37
CA TYR A 39 -10.08 9.91 0.58
C TYR A 39 -10.07 9.06 1.85
N LEU A 40 -11.22 8.66 2.40
CA LEU A 40 -11.26 7.86 3.65
C LEU A 40 -10.38 6.61 3.58
N VAL A 41 -10.28 6.01 2.39
CA VAL A 41 -9.42 4.85 2.12
C VAL A 41 -7.95 5.05 2.51
N VAL A 42 -7.43 6.30 2.47
CA VAL A 42 -6.03 6.57 2.86
C VAL A 42 -5.84 6.63 4.38
N PHE A 43 -6.95 6.68 5.13
CA PHE A 43 -6.96 6.70 6.60
C PHE A 43 -7.23 5.32 7.21
N SER A 44 -7.46 4.28 6.40
CA SER A 44 -7.63 2.91 6.90
C SER A 44 -6.35 2.45 7.61
N LYS A 45 -6.52 2.00 8.85
CA LYS A 45 -5.39 1.52 9.67
C LYS A 45 -4.84 0.21 9.11
N VAL A 46 -5.74 -0.68 8.68
CA VAL A 46 -5.37 -1.99 8.13
C VAL A 46 -4.50 -1.84 6.88
N LYS A 47 -4.87 -0.91 5.99
CA LYS A 47 -4.08 -0.64 4.77
C LYS A 47 -2.76 0.04 5.10
N ALA A 48 -2.73 0.94 6.09
CA ALA A 48 -1.50 1.62 6.50
C ALA A 48 -0.44 0.69 7.12
N GLU A 49 -0.85 -0.43 7.72
CA GLU A 49 0.06 -1.44 8.27
C GLU A 49 0.64 -2.40 7.21
N LYS A 50 0.14 -2.37 5.97
CA LYS A 50 0.63 -3.19 4.87
C LYS A 50 1.63 -2.42 4.02
N LEU A 51 2.67 -3.11 3.56
CA LEU A 51 3.56 -2.53 2.55
C LEU A 51 2.80 -2.39 1.22
N PRO A 52 2.98 -1.28 0.50
CA PRO A 52 2.50 -1.19 -0.86
C PRO A 52 3.16 -2.28 -1.73
N PRO A 53 2.54 -2.66 -2.86
CA PRO A 53 3.16 -3.58 -3.79
C PRO A 53 4.50 -3.04 -4.27
N HIS A 54 5.43 -3.95 -4.55
CA HIS A 54 6.69 -3.60 -5.18
C HIS A 54 6.47 -2.79 -6.46
N CYS A 55 7.21 -1.70 -6.63
CA CYS A 55 7.16 -0.86 -7.82
C CYS A 55 8.54 -0.69 -8.46
N THR A 56 8.57 -0.25 -9.72
CA THR A 56 9.83 -0.02 -10.45
C THR A 56 10.71 1.06 -9.86
N CYS A 57 10.13 1.91 -9.02
CA CYS A 57 10.83 2.99 -8.34
C CYS A 57 11.30 2.59 -6.93
N ASP A 58 11.13 1.32 -6.53
CA ASP A 58 11.60 0.88 -5.23
C ASP A 58 13.12 1.06 -5.10
N HIS A 59 13.54 1.57 -3.96
CA HIS A 59 14.96 1.71 -3.67
C HIS A 59 15.57 0.33 -3.43
N HIS A 60 16.45 -0.09 -4.35
CA HIS A 60 17.26 -1.28 -4.16
C HIS A 60 18.47 -0.95 -3.27
N ILE A 61 18.70 -1.78 -2.25
CA ILE A 61 19.91 -1.72 -1.44
C ILE A 61 20.87 -2.78 -1.96
N GLU A 62 21.97 -2.34 -2.55
CA GLU A 62 23.06 -3.24 -2.95
C GLU A 62 23.78 -3.74 -1.69
N LEU A 63 23.87 -5.06 -1.54
CA LEU A 63 24.60 -5.67 -0.44
C LEU A 63 26.07 -5.86 -0.85
N GLU A 64 27.00 -5.33 -0.06
CA GLU A 64 28.44 -5.53 -0.24
C GLU A 64 28.99 -6.56 0.76
N GLY A 65 29.88 -7.44 0.30
CA GLY A 65 30.50 -8.50 1.10
C GLY A 65 29.82 -9.86 0.97
N SER A 66 30.47 -10.94 1.44
CA SER A 66 29.80 -12.24 1.56
C SER A 66 28.88 -12.24 2.77
N PRO A 67 27.66 -12.80 2.69
CA PRO A 67 26.87 -13.03 3.89
C PRO A 67 27.68 -13.89 4.88
N PRO A 68 27.53 -13.68 6.19
CA PRO A 68 28.20 -14.53 7.17
C PRO A 68 27.84 -16.00 6.92
N PRO A 69 28.77 -16.95 7.17
CA PRO A 69 28.45 -18.37 7.06
C PRO A 69 27.21 -18.67 7.89
N VAL A 70 26.22 -19.31 7.28
CA VAL A 70 25.05 -19.82 8.00
C VAL A 70 25.55 -21.03 8.79
N GLU A 71 25.56 -20.92 10.12
CA GLU A 71 25.91 -22.01 11.04
C GLU A 71 24.75 -23.00 11.20
#